data_AF-A0A7C4MV28-F1
#
_entry.id   AF-A0A7C4MV28-F1
#
_cell.length_a   1.000
_cell.length_b   1.000
_cell.length_c   1.000
_cell.angle_alpha   90.00
_cell.angle_beta   90.00
_cell.angle_gamma   90.00
#
_symmetry.space_group_name_H-M   'P 1'
#
loop_
_entity.id
_entity.type
_entity.pdbx_description
1 polymer ?
#
loop_
_entity_poly.entity_id
_entity_poly.type
_entity_poly.pdbx_seq_one_letter_code
_entity_poly.pdbx_strand_id
1 'polypeptide(L)' 'MPQFAIIETEEGMTVAAIPPSLSAEDVARQRAAVVIDPGPYPTYEEAYEALLAYHDPEDEDD' A
#
# COMPACT_ATOMS: atom_id res chain seq x y z
N MET A 1 -13.54 10.46 -1.29
CA MET A 1 -12.42 10.47 -2.25
C MET A 1 -11.82 9.08 -2.23
N PRO A 2 -11.40 8.49 -3.37
CA PRO A 2 -10.68 7.22 -3.34
C PRO A 2 -9.45 7.39 -2.44
N GLN A 3 -9.21 6.41 -1.58
CA GLN A 3 -8.00 6.33 -0.78
C GLN A 3 -7.25 5.08 -1.19
N PHE A 4 -5.94 5.09 -1.05
CA PHE A 4 -5.09 3.95 -1.34
C PHE A 4 -4.27 3.60 -0.09
N ALA A 5 -3.88 2.33 0.01
CA ALA A 5 -3.01 1.75 1.01
C ALA A 5 -1.99 0.83 0.33
N ILE A 6 -0.89 0.55 1.00
CA ILE A 6 0.10 -0.44 0.61
C ILE A 6 -0.20 -1.73 1.39
N ILE A 7 -0.35 -2.82 0.66
CA ILE A 7 -0.59 -4.15 1.20
C ILE A 7 0.47 -5.12 0.66
N GLU A 8 0.73 -6.19 1.40
CA GLU A 8 1.61 -7.28 0.96
C GLU A 8 0.80 -8.55 0.74
N THR A 9 0.84 -9.06 -0.49
CA THR A 9 0.29 -10.37 -0.86
C THR A 9 1.42 -11.40 -0.91
N GLU A 10 1.10 -12.66 -1.20
CA GLU A 10 2.11 -13.70 -1.44
C GLU A 10 3.03 -13.39 -2.65
N GLU A 11 2.63 -12.46 -3.52
CA GLU A 11 3.40 -12.02 -4.70
C GLU A 11 4.30 -10.81 -4.40
N GLY A 12 4.14 -10.18 -3.23
CA GLY A 12 4.90 -9.01 -2.78
C GLY A 12 4.03 -7.80 -2.41
N MET A 13 4.71 -6.67 -2.16
CA MET A 13 4.05 -5.40 -1.84
C MET A 13 3.36 -4.80 -3.06
N THR A 14 2.14 -4.28 -2.89
CA THR A 14 1.34 -3.65 -3.93
C THR A 14 0.40 -2.58 -3.37
N VAL A 15 -0.09 -1.69 -4.23
CA VAL A 15 -1.05 -0.65 -3.86
C VAL A 15 -2.48 -1.16 -4.04
N ALA A 16 -3.32 -0.95 -3.02
CA ALA A 16 -4.73 -1.29 -3.04
C ALA A 16 -5.61 -0.05 -2.86
N ALA A 17 -6.65 0.06 -3.67
CA ALA A 17 -7.70 1.06 -3.50
C ALA A 17 -8.62 0.68 -2.34
N ILE A 18 -8.95 1.66 -1.49
CA ILE A 18 -9.83 1.55 -0.33
C ILE A 18 -11.19 2.17 -0.71
N PRO A 19 -12.24 1.35 -0.83
CA PRO A 19 -13.60 1.84 -0.95
C PRO A 19 -14.01 2.63 0.30
N PRO A 20 -14.85 3.68 0.16
CA PRO A 20 -15.21 4.54 1.29
C PRO A 20 -15.95 3.83 2.45
N SER A 21 -16.43 2.60 2.23
CA SER A 21 -17.12 1.78 3.21
C SER A 21 -16.23 0.75 3.89
N LEU A 22 -14.94 0.67 3.54
CA LEU A 22 -14.00 -0.34 4.02
C LEU A 22 -12.77 0.33 4.62
N SER A 23 -12.09 -0.37 5.53
CA SER A 23 -10.76 0.00 5.99
C SER A 23 -9.66 -0.67 5.15
N ALA A 24 -8.42 -0.21 5.29
CA ALA A 24 -7.25 -0.87 4.69
C ALA A 24 -7.16 -2.35 5.13
N GLU A 25 -7.46 -2.64 6.39
CA GLU A 25 -7.46 -4.00 6.95
C GLU A 25 -8.54 -4.89 6.32
N ASP A 26 -9.74 -4.35 6.05
CA ASP A 26 -10.80 -5.09 5.39
C ASP A 26 -10.43 -5.39 3.93
N VAL A 27 -9.77 -4.46 3.23
CA VAL A 27 -9.28 -4.65 1.87
C VAL A 27 -8.15 -5.69 1.83
N ALA A 28 -7.20 -5.61 2.76
CA ALA A 28 -6.12 -6.58 2.87
C ALA A 28 -6.66 -7.98 3.17
N ARG A 29 -7.58 -8.12 4.13
CA ARG A 29 -8.21 -9.40 4.46
C ARG A 29 -8.94 -10.04 3.28
N GLN A 30 -9.65 -9.24 2.47
CA GLN A 30 -10.33 -9.74 1.26
C GLN A 30 -9.36 -10.25 0.20
N ARG A 31 -8.13 -9.75 0.20
CA ARG A 31 -7.06 -10.14 -0.74
C ARG A 31 -6.09 -11.17 -0.16
N ALA A 32 -6.39 -11.75 1.01
CA ALA A 32 -5.48 -12.60 1.77
C ALA A 32 -4.09 -11.95 1.96
N ALA A 33 -4.09 -10.63 2.16
CA ALA A 33 -2.92 -9.78 2.28
C ALA A 33 -2.78 -9.22 3.70
N VAL A 34 -1.63 -8.63 3.99
CA VAL A 34 -1.35 -7.86 5.21
C VAL A 34 -1.26 -6.38 4.86
N VAL A 35 -1.72 -5.49 5.75
CA VAL A 35 -1.52 -4.05 5.59
C VAL A 35 -0.08 -3.70 5.96
N ILE A 36 0.65 -3.10 5.03
CA ILE A 36 1.99 -2.56 5.28
C ILE A 36 1.88 -1.10 5.66
N ASP A 37 1.13 -0.33 4.87
CA ASP A 37 0.85 1.08 5.12
C ASP A 37 -0.63 1.38 4.86
N PRO A 38 -1.42 1.77 5.88
CA PRO A 38 -2.84 2.07 5.69
C PRO A 38 -3.10 3.40 4.97
N GLY A 39 -2.08 4.21 4.68
CA GLY A 39 -2.21 5.56 4.12
C GLY A 39 -2.67 6.59 5.18
N PRO A 40 -3.45 7.63 4.79
CA PRO A 40 -4.21 7.74 3.54
C PRO A 40 -3.40 8.32 2.37
N TYR A 41 -3.41 7.62 1.23
CA TYR A 41 -2.95 8.17 -0.04
C TYR A 41 -4.15 8.60 -0.90
N PRO A 42 -4.23 9.85 -1.37
CA PRO A 42 -5.33 10.36 -2.19
C PRO A 42 -5.30 9.86 -3.64
N THR A 43 -4.12 9.46 -4.15
CA THR A 43 -3.92 8.93 -5.51
C THR A 43 -3.12 7.64 -5.48
N TYR A 44 -3.20 6.88 -6.57
CA TYR A 44 -2.36 5.70 -6.76
C TYR A 44 -0.89 6.09 -6.85
N GLU A 45 -0.56 7.21 -7.53
CA GLU A 45 0.82 7.66 -7.68
C GLU A 45 1.49 7.92 -6.33
N GLU A 46 0.82 8.61 -5.38
CA GLU A 46 1.39 8.87 -4.06
C GLU A 46 1.65 7.57 -3.27
N ALA A 47 0.73 6.61 -3.34
CA ALA A 47 0.90 5.31 -2.70
C ALA A 47 2.03 4.49 -3.36
N TYR A 48 2.18 4.59 -4.69
CA TYR A 48 3.20 3.87 -5.44
C TYR A 48 4.59 4.46 -5.21
N GLU A 49 4.72 5.79 -5.13
CA GLU A 49 5.97 6.44 -4.72
C GLU A 49 6.40 6.01 -3.32
N ALA A 50 5.46 5.93 -2.37
CA ALA A 50 5.73 5.40 -1.04
C ALA A 50 6.12 3.91 -1.08
N LEU A 51 5.47 3.09 -1.89
CA LEU A 51 5.85 1.69 -2.10
C LEU A 51 7.27 1.55 -2.63
N LEU A 52 7.67 2.39 -3.59
CA LEU A 52 9.04 2.39 -4.12
C LEU A 52 10.06 2.72 -3.03
N ALA A 53 9.75 3.65 -2.12
CA ALA A 53 10.61 3.97 -0.98
C ALA A 53 10.76 2.80 0.02
N TYR A 54 9.76 1.90 0.13
CA TYR A 54 9.90 0.66 0.91
C TYR A 54 10.74 -0.40 0.19
N HIS A 55 10.76 -0.36 -1.14
CA HIS A 55 11.44 -1.34 -1.99
C HIS A 55 12.88 -0.96 -2.33
N ASP A 56 13.29 0.27 -2.08
CA ASP A 56 14.61 0.77 -2.38
C ASP A 56 15.64 0.12 -1.43
N PRO A 57 16.55 -0.74 -1.94
CA PRO A 57 17.68 -1.22 -1.16
C PRO A 57 18.86 -0.23 -1.18
N GLU A 58 18.74 0.94 -1.84
CA GLU A 58 19.82 1.93 -1.95
C GLU A 58 19.78 3.01 -0.84
N ASP A 59 19.70 2.57 0.41
CA ASP A 59 20.57 3.16 1.44
C ASP A 59 22.00 2.57 1.22
N GLU A 60 22.55 2.69 0.00
CA GLU A 60 23.99 2.58 -0.22
C GLU A 60 24.58 3.94 0.16
N ASP A 61 25.02 3.98 1.42
CA ASP A 61 25.92 4.92 2.12
C ASP A 61 26.54 6.08 1.29
N ASP A 62 26.41 7.28 1.88
CA ASP A 62 27.32 8.47 1.88
C ASP A 62 28.67 8.37 1.11
#